data_AF-A0A7Y6PCR1-F1
#
_entry.id   AF-A0A7Y6PCR1-F1
#
_cell.length_a   1.000
_cell.length_b   1.000
_cell.length_c   1.000
_cell.angle_alpha   90.00
_cell.angle_beta   90.00
_cell.angle_gamma   90.00
#
_symmetry.space_group_name_H-M   'P 1'
#
loop_
_entity.id
_entity.type
_entity.pdbx_description
1 polymer ?
#
loop_
_entity_poly.entity_id
_entity_poly.type
_entity_poly.pdbx_seq_one_letter_code
_entity_poly.pdbx_strand_id
1 'polypeptide(L)'
;MIKETISPVQNAGTQMSQEEKSWLNHSQMIANAMSARMKELGMTQKMLAEKMNCTQQYISKILKGRENLSLEAISKIENALYIHFLQMDE
;
A
#
# COMPACT_ATOMS: atom_id res chain seq x y z
N MET A 1 -19.91 -27.49 -3.93
CA MET A 1 -19.38 -27.85 -5.27
C MET A 1 -18.25 -26.89 -5.58
N ILE A 2 -17.03 -27.40 -5.51
CA ILE A 2 -15.81 -26.68 -5.90
C ILE A 2 -15.76 -26.77 -7.43
N LYS A 3 -15.70 -25.63 -8.11
CA LYS A 3 -15.21 -25.56 -9.49
C LYS A 3 -14.22 -24.41 -9.54
N GLU A 4 -12.97 -24.76 -9.28
CA GLU A 4 -11.81 -23.98 -9.68
C GLU A 4 -11.98 -23.60 -11.15
N THR A 5 -12.05 -22.29 -11.43
CA THR A 5 -11.90 -21.80 -12.79
C THR A 5 -10.52 -21.18 -12.86
N ILE A 6 -9.56 -22.03 -13.21
CA ILE A 6 -8.27 -21.60 -13.76
C ILE A 6 -8.60 -20.96 -15.11
N SER A 7 -8.51 -19.63 -15.20
CA SER A 7 -8.55 -18.91 -16.48
C SER A 7 -7.14 -18.50 -16.91
N PRO A 8 -6.88 -18.47 -18.23
CA PRO A 8 -5.57 -18.72 -18.78
C PRO A 8 -4.72 -17.45 -18.81
N VAL A 9 -3.42 -17.63 -18.57
CA VAL A 9 -2.38 -16.63 -18.86
C VAL A 9 -2.39 -16.34 -20.35
N GLN A 10 -2.75 -15.11 -20.73
CA GLN A 10 -2.47 -14.53 -22.04
C GLN A 10 -2.01 -13.08 -21.88
N ASN A 11 -0.71 -12.87 -22.13
CA ASN A 11 -0.09 -11.55 -22.27
C ASN A 11 -0.64 -10.85 -23.52
N ALA A 12 -1.45 -9.81 -23.32
CA ALA A 12 -1.71 -8.75 -24.30
C ALA A 12 -2.12 -7.50 -23.51
N GLY A 13 -1.50 -6.35 -23.81
CA GLY A 13 -1.53 -5.13 -23.00
C GLY A 13 -2.89 -4.83 -22.38
N THR A 14 -3.02 -5.13 -21.09
CA THR A 14 -4.24 -4.94 -20.32
C THR A 14 -4.49 -3.44 -20.22
N GLN A 15 -5.42 -2.94 -21.03
CA GLN A 15 -6.02 -1.63 -20.80
C GLN A 15 -6.79 -1.73 -19.49
N MET A 16 -6.08 -1.47 -18.38
CA MET A 16 -6.69 -1.43 -17.05
C MET A 16 -7.81 -0.38 -17.07
N SER A 17 -8.98 -0.79 -16.60
CA SER A 17 -10.15 0.07 -16.45
C SER A 17 -9.80 1.32 -15.61
N GLN A 18 -10.53 2.42 -15.79
CA GLN A 18 -10.29 3.65 -15.03
C GLN A 18 -10.41 3.43 -13.51
N GLU A 19 -11.27 2.51 -13.06
CA GLU A 19 -11.41 2.15 -11.64
C GLU A 19 -10.19 1.39 -11.11
N GLU A 20 -9.61 0.47 -11.88
CA GLU A 20 -8.34 -0.20 -11.51
C GLU A 20 -7.18 0.79 -11.36
N LYS A 21 -7.21 1.91 -12.10
CA LYS A 21 -6.21 2.97 -11.95
C LYS A 21 -6.40 3.76 -10.66
N SER A 22 -7.62 3.91 -10.17
CA SER A 22 -7.90 4.75 -9.00
C SER A 22 -7.26 4.17 -7.74
N TRP A 23 -7.54 2.91 -7.37
CA TRP A 23 -6.96 2.32 -6.15
C TRP A 23 -5.44 2.19 -6.22
N LEU A 24 -4.88 1.96 -7.41
CA LEU A 24 -3.44 1.92 -7.62
C LEU A 24 -2.80 3.29 -7.40
N ASN A 25 -3.43 4.37 -7.87
CA ASN A 25 -2.99 5.74 -7.59
C ASN A 25 -3.00 6.02 -6.08
N HIS A 26 -4.05 5.60 -5.35
CA HIS A 26 -4.11 5.74 -3.90
C HIS A 26 -3.00 4.96 -3.19
N SER A 27 -2.75 3.71 -3.61
CA SER A 27 -1.65 2.90 -3.09
C SER A 27 -0.30 3.59 -3.30
N GLN A 28 -0.07 4.17 -4.48
CA GLN A 28 1.15 4.91 -4.77
C GLN A 28 1.26 6.21 -3.97
N MET A 29 0.15 6.93 -3.75
CA MET A 29 0.12 8.11 -2.88
C MET A 29 0.52 7.77 -1.45
N ILE A 30 -0.05 6.69 -0.90
CA ILE A 30 0.31 6.18 0.43
C ILE A 30 1.78 5.81 0.49
N ALA A 31 2.30 5.08 -0.50
CA ALA A 31 3.71 4.68 -0.57
C ALA A 31 4.66 5.90 -0.60
N ASN A 32 4.30 6.94 -1.35
CA ASN A 32 5.10 8.16 -1.46
C ASN A 32 5.11 8.95 -0.14
N ALA A 33 3.93 9.15 0.46
CA ALA A 33 3.81 9.83 1.74
C ALA A 33 4.51 9.06 2.87
N MET A 34 4.39 7.72 2.87
CA MET A 34 5.13 6.84 3.78
C MET A 34 6.65 7.00 3.60
N SER A 35 7.15 6.98 2.36
CA SER A 35 8.58 7.16 2.06
C SER A 35 9.11 8.52 2.53
N ALA A 36 8.37 9.59 2.23
CA ALA A 36 8.73 10.95 2.64
C ALA A 36 8.81 11.05 4.17
N ARG A 37 7.79 10.53 4.86
CA ARG A 37 7.73 10.60 6.32
C ARG A 37 8.80 9.76 7.00
N MET A 38 9.08 8.57 6.48
CA MET A 38 10.19 7.75 6.96
C MET A 38 11.53 8.49 6.85
N LYS A 39 11.76 9.22 5.75
CA LYS A 39 12.98 10.02 5.55
C LYS A 39 13.07 11.17 6.56
N GLU A 40 11.99 11.89 6.81
CA GLU A 40 11.94 12.97 7.82
C GLU A 40 12.23 12.47 9.23
N LEU A 41 11.72 11.28 9.58
CA LEU A 41 11.92 10.66 10.89
C LEU A 41 13.25 9.89 11.00
N GLY A 42 14.06 9.81 9.93
CA GLY A 42 15.26 8.96 9.90
C GLY A 42 14.96 7.47 10.10
N MET A 43 13.74 7.03 9.79
CA MET A 43 13.26 5.69 10.06
C MET A 43 13.56 4.74 8.90
N THR A 44 14.09 3.56 9.21
CA THR A 44 14.30 2.49 8.23
C THR A 44 13.05 1.62 8.08
N GLN A 45 12.95 0.84 6.99
CA GLN A 45 11.85 -0.11 6.80
C GLN A 45 11.76 -1.14 7.93
N LYS A 46 12.91 -1.55 8.50
CA LYS A 46 12.97 -2.47 9.63
C LYS A 46 12.35 -1.84 10.89
N MET A 47 12.73 -0.60 11.20
CA MET A 47 12.17 0.12 12.36
C MET A 47 10.66 0.32 12.24
N LEU A 48 10.17 0.66 11.03
CA LEU A 48 8.73 0.78 10.79
C LEU A 48 8.02 -0.57 10.97
N ALA A 49 8.61 -1.65 10.46
CA ALA A 49 8.06 -2.99 10.58
C ALA A 49 7.96 -3.43 12.05
N GLU A 50 9.00 -3.19 12.84
CA GLU A 50 9.01 -3.45 14.29
C GLU A 50 7.93 -2.63 15.00
N LYS A 51 7.80 -1.33 14.66
CA LYS A 51 6.77 -0.44 15.24
C LYS A 51 5.34 -0.88 14.90
N MET A 52 5.12 -1.41 13.70
CA MET A 52 3.83 -1.91 13.24
C MET A 52 3.58 -3.38 13.62
N ASN A 53 4.54 -4.04 14.30
CA ASN A 53 4.53 -5.47 14.59
C ASN A 53 4.26 -6.33 13.34
N CYS A 54 4.94 -6.02 12.23
CA CYS A 54 4.84 -6.73 10.96
C CYS A 54 6.22 -7.08 10.39
N THR A 55 6.26 -7.71 9.22
CA THR A 55 7.53 -8.06 8.57
C THR A 55 8.09 -6.89 7.78
N GLN A 56 9.42 -6.80 7.66
CA GLN A 56 10.07 -5.81 6.80
C GLN A 56 9.64 -5.98 5.34
N GLN A 57 9.46 -7.21 4.87
CA GLN A 57 9.02 -7.53 3.52
C GLN A 57 7.62 -6.96 3.24
N TYR A 58 6.73 -6.96 4.23
CA TYR A 58 5.43 -6.33 4.11
C TYR A 58 5.57 -4.82 3.88
N ILE A 59 6.40 -4.14 4.67
CA ILE A 59 6.71 -2.71 4.46
C ILE A 59 7.31 -2.47 3.07
N SER A 60 8.24 -3.31 2.61
CA SER A 60 8.83 -3.20 1.27
C SER A 60 7.79 -3.36 0.16
N LYS A 61 6.76 -4.18 0.35
CA LYS A 61 5.65 -4.32 -0.62
C LYS A 61 4.79 -3.06 -0.66
N ILE A 62 4.43 -2.52 0.51
CA ILE A 62 3.66 -1.27 0.62
C ILE A 62 4.39 -0.14 -0.10
N LEU A 63 5.70 0.00 0.13
CA LEU A 63 6.52 1.04 -0.51
C LEU A 63 6.65 0.92 -2.02
N LYS A 64 6.31 -0.24 -2.61
CA LYS A 64 6.23 -0.39 -4.06
C LYS A 64 4.96 0.24 -4.65
N GLY A 65 3.97 0.60 -3.83
CA GLY A 65 2.74 1.26 -4.27
C GLY A 65 1.80 0.38 -5.10
N ARG A 66 1.90 -0.94 -4.97
CA ARG A 66 1.10 -1.93 -5.73
C ARG A 66 0.26 -2.83 -4.82
N GLU A 67 0.19 -2.51 -3.54
CA GLU A 67 -0.57 -3.29 -2.57
C GLU A 67 -1.96 -2.69 -2.41
N ASN A 68 -2.96 -3.57 -2.40
CA ASN A 68 -4.31 -3.19 -1.97
C ASN A 68 -4.36 -3.24 -0.44
N LEU A 69 -4.23 -2.08 0.19
CA LEU A 69 -4.15 -1.96 1.63
C LEU A 69 -5.55 -2.01 2.25
N SER A 70 -5.71 -2.80 3.32
CA SER A 70 -6.91 -2.71 4.15
C SER A 70 -6.92 -1.39 4.93
N LEU A 71 -8.11 -0.93 5.31
CA LEU A 71 -8.26 0.26 6.17
C LEU A 71 -7.49 0.11 7.50
N GLU A 72 -7.43 -1.11 8.05
CA GLU A 72 -6.64 -1.39 9.25
C GLU A 72 -5.14 -1.17 9.01
N ALA A 73 -4.60 -1.61 7.88
CA ALA A 73 -3.20 -1.39 7.53
C ALA A 73 -2.89 0.09 7.37
N ILE A 74 -3.77 0.84 6.68
CA ILE A 74 -3.67 2.29 6.52
C ILE A 74 -3.63 2.98 7.89
N SER A 75 -4.58 2.66 8.78
CA SER A 75 -4.62 3.23 10.13
C SER A 75 -3.36 2.91 10.96
N LYS A 76 -2.81 1.70 10.84
CA LYS A 76 -1.54 1.36 11.50
C LYS A 76 -0.37 2.18 10.98
N ILE A 77 -0.31 2.42 9.67
CA ILE A 77 0.74 3.25 9.04
C ILE A 77 0.62 4.70 9.53
N GLU A 78 -0.60 5.25 9.52
CA GLU A 78 -0.91 6.60 10.00
C GLU A 78 -0.42 6.80 11.44
N ASN A 79 -0.78 5.87 12.33
CA ASN A 79 -0.36 5.89 13.72
C ASN A 79 1.16 5.67 13.89
N ALA A 80 1.77 4.84 13.05
CA ALA A 80 3.20 4.56 13.15
C ALA A 80 4.08 5.74 12.72
N LEU A 81 3.60 6.53 11.76
CA LEU A 81 4.33 7.62 11.11
C LEU A 81 3.82 9.02 11.48
N TYR A 82 2.74 9.10 12.26
CA TYR A 82 2.07 10.34 12.65
C TYR A 82 1.67 11.18 11.43
N ILE A 83 0.97 10.54 10.49
CA ILE A 83 0.45 11.15 9.24
C ILE A 83 -1.01 10.77 9.05
N HIS A 84 -1.75 11.54 8.26
CA HIS A 84 -3.11 11.23 7.84
C HIS A 84 -3.19 11.25 6.31
N PHE A 85 -3.67 10.17 5.71
CA PHE A 85 -3.81 10.05 4.26
C PHE A 85 -5.17 10.55 3.77
N LEU A 86 -6.20 10.36 4.58
CA LEU A 86 -7.56 10.81 4.28
C LEU A 86 -7.74 12.21 4.88
N GLN A 87 -7.57 13.24 4.08
CA GLN A 87 -8.06 14.57 4.42
C GLN A 87 -9.55 14.61 4.08
N MET A 88 -10.39 14.85 5.09
CA MET A 88 -11.76 15.28 4.83
C MET A 88 -11.69 16.79 4.65
N ASP A 89 -11.82 17.25 3.41
CA ASP A 89 -12.06 18.66 3.14
C ASP A 89 -13.45 19.00 3.71
N GLU A 90 -13.49 19.88 4.72
CA GLU A 90 -14.70 20.38 5.37
C GLU A 90 -15.34 21.53 4.59
#